data_AF-A0A1Q3WRI8-F1
#
_entry.id   AF-A0A1Q3WRI8-F1
#
_cell.length_a   1.000
_cell.length_b   1.000
_cell.length_c   1.000
_cell.angle_alpha   90.00
_cell.angle_beta   90.00
_cell.angle_gamma   90.00
#
_symmetry.space_group_name_H-M   'P 1'
#
loop_
_entity.id
_entity.type
_entity.pdbx_description
1 polymer ?
#
loop_
_entity_poly.entity_id
_entity_poly.type
_entity_poly.pdbx_seq_one_letter_code
_entity_poly.pdbx_strand_id
1 'polypeptide(L)'
;MPKVLITESCLINRGDDRGGVHCEVGEIVEGVPKDIAFELARMGRALFVDSNDDPTKGNTLTASKEMLKAADDMRRARAKAAKEASAPAADAGQGGNSESGQA
;
A
#
# COMPACT_ATOMS: atom_id res chain seq x y z
N MET A 1 -17.69 -1.71 8.62
CA MET A 1 -16.99 -0.61 7.93
C MET A 1 -16.31 -1.23 6.72
N PRO A 2 -16.54 -0.69 5.51
CA PRO A 2 -16.04 -1.28 4.27
C PRO A 2 -14.52 -1.44 4.22
N LYS A 3 -14.09 -2.38 3.36
CA LYS A 3 -12.72 -2.48 2.86
C LYS A 3 -12.69 -1.98 1.42
N VAL A 4 -11.68 -1.19 1.09
CA VAL A 4 -11.51 -0.62 -0.26
C VAL A 4 -10.11 -0.90 -0.81
N LEU A 5 -10.03 -1.18 -2.11
CA LEU A 5 -8.80 -1.23 -2.89
C LEU A 5 -8.54 0.16 -3.47
N ILE A 6 -7.34 0.70 -3.27
CA ILE A 6 -6.93 1.99 -3.81
C ILE A 6 -6.46 1.82 -5.25
N THR A 7 -7.08 2.56 -6.16
CA THR A 7 -6.76 2.57 -7.60
C THR A 7 -6.01 3.82 -8.02
N GLU A 8 -6.10 4.90 -7.25
CA GLU A 8 -5.36 6.15 -7.41
C GLU A 8 -4.87 6.62 -6.02
N SER A 9 -3.59 6.98 -5.91
CA SER A 9 -3.02 7.42 -4.64
C SER A 9 -3.76 8.65 -4.10
N CYS A 10 -4.21 8.59 -2.85
CA CYS A 10 -5.06 9.63 -2.27
C CYS A 10 -4.92 9.69 -0.75
N LEU A 11 -5.41 10.79 -0.17
CA LEU A 11 -5.57 10.93 1.27
C LEU A 11 -6.95 10.42 1.69
N ILE A 12 -6.99 9.54 2.68
CA ILE A 12 -8.23 9.05 3.30
C ILE A 12 -8.35 9.68 4.67
N ASN A 13 -9.38 10.51 4.85
CA ASN A 13 -9.75 11.02 6.15
C ASN A 13 -10.70 10.02 6.84
N ARG A 14 -10.26 9.44 7.96
CA ARG A 14 -11.05 8.45 8.72
C ARG A 14 -12.00 9.09 9.73
N GLY A 15 -11.98 10.42 9.86
CA GLY A 15 -12.74 11.15 10.87
C GLY A 15 -12.14 11.02 12.28
N ASP A 16 -10.88 10.61 12.38
CA ASP A 16 -10.12 10.56 13.63
C ASP A 16 -9.08 11.70 13.72
N ASP A 17 -8.33 11.73 14.82
CA ASP A 17 -7.32 12.75 15.13
C ASP A 17 -6.05 12.67 14.27
N ARG A 18 -5.94 11.65 13.42
CA ARG A 18 -4.77 11.43 12.56
C ARG A 18 -4.78 12.30 11.31
N GLY A 19 -5.93 12.90 10.98
CA GLY A 19 -6.11 13.63 9.73
C GLY A 19 -6.17 12.71 8.50
N GLY A 20 -5.80 13.25 7.33
CA GLY A 20 -5.75 12.48 6.09
C GLY A 20 -4.55 11.53 6.06
N VAL A 21 -4.82 10.22 5.95
CA VAL A 21 -3.77 9.21 5.79
C VAL A 21 -3.51 8.99 4.31
N HIS A 22 -2.25 9.12 3.88
CA HIS A 22 -1.84 8.82 2.51
C HIS A 22 -1.89 7.33 2.24
N CYS A 23 -2.58 6.94 1.18
CA CYS A 23 -2.70 5.56 0.73
C CYS A 23 -2.26 5.43 -0.73
N GLU A 24 -1.54 4.36 -1.03
CA GLU A 24 -0.91 4.14 -2.34
C GLU A 24 -1.73 3.19 -3.23
N VAL A 25 -1.52 3.27 -4.55
CA VAL A 25 -2.15 2.35 -5.49
C VAL A 25 -1.83 0.89 -5.15
N GLY A 26 -2.88 0.06 -5.18
CA GLY A 26 -2.81 -1.35 -4.85
C GLY A 26 -2.82 -1.64 -3.35
N GLU A 27 -3.00 -0.64 -2.50
CA GLU A 27 -3.24 -0.83 -1.07
C GLU A 27 -4.71 -1.24 -0.83
N ILE A 28 -4.92 -2.21 0.07
CA ILE A 28 -6.25 -2.54 0.58
C ILE A 28 -6.38 -1.90 1.94
N VAL A 29 -7.29 -0.93 2.04
CA VAL A 29 -7.51 -0.15 3.25
C VAL A 29 -8.76 -0.68 3.95
N GLU A 30 -8.56 -1.12 5.19
CA GLU A 30 -9.65 -1.61 6.03
C GLU A 30 -10.21 -0.52 6.93
N GLY A 31 -11.50 -0.65 7.26
CA GLY A 31 -12.14 0.21 8.24
C GLY A 31 -12.30 1.64 7.75
N VAL A 32 -12.67 1.82 6.47
CA VAL A 32 -13.01 3.14 5.94
C VAL A 32 -14.47 3.46 6.31
N PRO A 33 -14.80 4.70 6.73
CA PRO A 33 -16.18 5.13 6.88
C PRO A 33 -16.98 4.95 5.57
N LYS A 34 -18.27 4.59 5.67
CA LYS A 34 -19.08 4.20 4.50
C LYS A 34 -19.27 5.33 3.47
N ASP A 35 -19.52 6.52 3.97
CA ASP A 35 -19.63 7.76 3.21
C ASP A 35 -18.33 8.08 2.46
N ILE A 36 -17.19 8.01 3.15
CA ILE A 36 -15.87 8.25 2.56
C ILE A 36 -15.53 7.18 1.53
N ALA A 37 -15.78 5.90 1.83
CA ALA A 37 -15.54 4.80 0.90
C ALA A 37 -16.37 4.97 -0.40
N PHE A 38 -17.64 5.37 -0.27
CA PHE A 38 -18.49 5.62 -1.42
C PHE A 38 -18.05 6.84 -2.24
N GLU A 39 -17.65 7.92 -1.58
CA GLU A 39 -17.13 9.11 -2.27
C GLU A 39 -15.87 8.79 -3.08
N LEU A 40 -14.90 8.12 -2.45
CA LEU A 40 -13.67 7.67 -3.12
C LEU A 40 -13.97 6.76 -4.32
N ALA A 41 -14.92 5.84 -4.17
CA ALA A 41 -15.31 4.93 -5.23
C ALA A 41 -16.00 5.65 -6.39
N ARG A 42 -16.91 6.59 -6.09
CA ARG A 42 -17.58 7.43 -7.11
C ARG A 42 -16.58 8.31 -7.88
N MET A 43 -15.51 8.74 -7.22
CA MET A 43 -14.43 9.50 -7.84
C MET A 43 -13.43 8.64 -8.63
N GLY A 44 -13.57 7.32 -8.65
CA GLY A 44 -12.65 6.41 -9.33
C GLY A 44 -11.31 6.19 -8.62
N ARG A 45 -11.20 6.61 -7.36
CA ARG A 45 -9.96 6.53 -6.56
C ARG A 45 -9.84 5.25 -5.75
N ALA A 46 -10.97 4.57 -5.53
CA ALA A 46 -11.01 3.30 -4.84
C ALA A 46 -12.11 2.40 -5.40
N LEU A 47 -12.08 1.13 -5.03
CA LEU A 47 -13.14 0.16 -5.32
C LEU A 47 -13.44 -0.66 -4.06
N PHE A 48 -14.71 -1.00 -3.82
CA PHE A 48 -15.10 -1.90 -2.73
C PHE A 48 -14.50 -3.29 -2.94
N VAL A 49 -14.03 -3.90 -1.86
CA VAL A 49 -13.54 -5.29 -1.90
C VAL A 49 -14.70 -6.29 -1.84
N ASP A 50 -15.75 -5.97 -1.09
CA ASP A 50 -16.96 -6.78 -0.99
C ASP A 50 -18.12 -6.09 -1.72
N SER A 51 -18.80 -6.84 -2.60
CA SER A 51 -20.04 -6.44 -3.27
C SER A 51 -21.15 -6.01 -2.31
N ASN A 52 -21.19 -6.55 -1.09
CA ASN A 52 -22.20 -6.19 -0.09
C ASN A 52 -22.02 -4.77 0.46
N ASP A 53 -20.81 -4.22 0.36
CA ASP A 53 -20.51 -2.85 0.76
C ASP A 53 -20.77 -1.85 -0.38
N ASP A 54 -20.97 -2.30 -1.63
CA ASP A 54 -21.26 -1.48 -2.80
C ASP A 54 -22.73 -1.02 -2.81
N PRO A 55 -23.01 0.29 -2.60
CA PRO A 55 -24.38 0.78 -2.49
C PRO A 55 -25.10 0.83 -3.85
N THR A 56 -24.39 0.68 -4.97
CA THR A 56 -25.01 0.67 -6.31
C THR A 56 -25.77 -0.63 -6.58
N LYS A 57 -25.48 -1.69 -5.82
CA LYS A 57 -26.02 -3.05 -5.99
C LYS A 57 -25.75 -3.69 -7.37
N GLY A 58 -24.99 -3.01 -8.24
CA GLY A 58 -24.62 -3.46 -9.58
C GLY A 58 -23.19 -3.96 -9.68
N ASN A 59 -22.44 -3.99 -8.56
CA ASN A 59 -21.00 -4.26 -8.52
C ASN A 59 -20.16 -3.32 -9.40
N THR A 60 -20.67 -2.13 -9.75
CA THR A 60 -19.97 -1.18 -10.63
C THR A 60 -18.85 -0.44 -9.91
N LEU A 61 -18.89 -0.41 -8.57
CA LEU A 61 -17.86 0.19 -7.72
C LEU A 61 -17.09 -0.89 -6.95
N THR A 62 -17.22 -2.16 -7.35
CA THR A 62 -16.57 -3.30 -6.69
C THR A 62 -15.37 -3.77 -7.51
N ALA A 63 -14.26 -4.07 -6.84
CA ALA A 63 -13.06 -4.58 -7.48
C ALA A 63 -13.30 -5.97 -8.07
N SER A 64 -12.79 -6.20 -9.29
CA SER A 64 -12.81 -7.53 -9.89
C SER A 64 -11.83 -8.46 -9.16
N LYS A 65 -12.03 -9.77 -9.28
CA LYS A 65 -11.10 -10.77 -8.73
C LYS A 65 -9.68 -10.62 -9.26
N GLU A 66 -9.55 -10.23 -10.52
CA GLU A 66 -8.25 -9.99 -11.17
C GLU A 66 -7.55 -8.77 -10.57
N MET A 67 -8.28 -7.69 -10.29
CA MET A 67 -7.72 -6.51 -9.62
C MET A 67 -7.26 -6.83 -8.19
N LEU A 68 -8.05 -7.59 -7.43
CA LEU A 68 -7.68 -8.02 -6.08
C LEU A 68 -6.43 -8.92 -6.10
N LYS A 69 -6.32 -9.81 -7.08
CA LYS A 69 -5.13 -10.64 -7.28
C LYS A 69 -3.89 -9.79 -7.60
N ALA A 70 -4.03 -8.84 -8.54
CA ALA A 70 -2.94 -7.94 -8.90
C ALA A 70 -2.48 -7.08 -7.71
N ALA A 71 -3.42 -6.61 -6.88
CA ALA A 71 -3.11 -5.88 -5.66
C ALA A 71 -2.32 -6.74 -4.64
N ASP A 72 -2.70 -8.00 -4.44
CA ASP A 72 -1.93 -8.92 -3.57
C ASP A 72 -0.53 -9.20 -4.12
N ASP A 73 -0.40 -9.38 -5.43
CA ASP A 73 0.89 -9.60 -6.09
C ASP A 73 1.81 -8.35 -5.93
N MET A 74 1.27 -7.14 -6.09
CA MET A 74 2.01 -5.89 -5.82
C MET A 74 2.41 -5.75 -4.35
N ARG A 75 1.52 -6.10 -3.42
CA ARG A 75 1.82 -6.08 -1.97
C ARG A 75 2.97 -7.03 -1.64
N ARG A 76 2.97 -8.25 -2.20
CA ARG A 76 4.04 -9.23 -2.02
C ARG A 76 5.35 -8.74 -2.63
N ALA A 77 5.32 -8.16 -3.83
CA ALA A 77 6.50 -7.59 -4.48
C ALA A 77 7.13 -6.48 -3.63
N ARG A 78 6.31 -5.57 -3.08
CA ARG A 78 6.76 -4.50 -2.16
C ARG A 78 7.39 -5.08 -0.88
N ALA A 79 6.76 -6.08 -0.27
CA ALA A 79 7.30 -6.73 0.92
C ALA A 79 8.65 -7.43 0.65
N LYS A 80 8.79 -8.09 -0.51
CA LYS A 80 10.06 -8.69 -0.93
C LYS A 80 11.14 -7.64 -1.15
N ALA A 81 10.84 -6.57 -1.87
CA ALA A 81 11.78 -5.48 -2.13
C ALA A 81 12.22 -4.78 -0.83
N ALA A 82 11.29 -4.53 0.11
CA ALA A 82 11.62 -3.97 1.42
C ALA A 82 12.56 -4.88 2.23
N LYS A 83 12.32 -6.19 2.19
CA LYS A 83 13.20 -7.17 2.85
C LYS A 83 14.61 -7.16 2.26
N GLU A 84 14.72 -7.11 0.93
CA GLU A 84 16.01 -7.04 0.23
C GLU A 84 16.75 -5.72 0.50
N ALA A 85 16.03 -4.59 0.58
CA ALA A 85 16.62 -3.29 0.92
C ALA A 85 17.04 -3.18 2.40
N SER A 86 16.45 -3.96 3.29
CA SER A 86 16.77 -3.98 4.73
C SER A 86 17.89 -4.96 5.11
N ALA A 87 18.46 -5.70 4.16
CA ALA A 87 19.59 -6.59 4.44
C ALA A 87 20.83 -5.74 4.82
N PRO A 88 21.51 -6.03 5.95
CA PRO A 88 22.66 -5.25 6.38
C PRO A 88 23.77 -5.35 5.33
N ALA A 89 24.35 -4.21 4.99
CA ALA A 89 25.59 -4.14 4.22
C ALA A 89 26.64 -5.00 4.94
N ALA A 90 26.99 -6.13 4.33
CA ALA A 90 28.07 -6.97 4.81
C ALA A 90 29.38 -6.17 4.68
N ASP A 91 29.92 -5.77 5.83
CA ASP A 91 31.34 -5.70 6.15
C ASP A 91 32.27 -5.21 5.02
N ALA A 92 32.30 -3.90 4.80
CA ALA A 92 33.47 -3.25 4.23
C ALA A 92 34.51 -3.10 5.36
N GLY A 93 35.22 -4.18 5.65
CA GLY A 93 36.38 -4.17 6.55
C GLY A 93 37.41 -3.15 6.10
N GLN A 94 37.44 -2.00 6.77
CA GLN A 94 38.55 -1.07 6.80
C GLN A 94 39.61 -1.58 7.80
N GLY A 95 40.87 -1.62 7.39
CA GLY A 95 41.99 -1.55 8.34
C GLY A 95 43.21 -2.37 7.96
N GLY A 96 44.22 -1.72 7.37
CA GLY A 96 45.55 -2.31 7.23
C GLY A 96 46.47 -1.62 6.23
N ASN A 97 46.60 -0.29 6.30
CA ASN A 97 47.71 0.39 5.63
C ASN A 97 48.99 0.10 6.43
N SER A 98 49.95 -0.61 5.83
CA SER A 98 51.29 -0.76 6.39
C SER A 98 52.33 -0.36 5.33
N GLU A 99 52.49 0.95 5.17
CA GLU A 99 53.77 1.56 4.80
C GLU A 99 54.52 1.95 6.08
N SER A 100 55.75 1.45 6.22
CA SER A 100 56.98 2.18 6.62
C SER A 100 57.97 1.25 7.33
N GLY A 101 59.25 1.33 6.91
CA GLY A 101 60.36 0.80 7.70
C GLY A 101 61.53 0.23 6.90
N GLN A 102 62.24 1.09 6.18
CA GLN A 102 63.65 0.85 5.86
C GLN A 102 64.48 0.73 7.15
N ALA A 103 65.39 -0.25 7.20
CA ALA A 103 66.74 -0.15 7.76
C ALA A 103 67.55 -1.36 7.30
#